data_AF-A0A7W7GU55-F1
#
_entry.id   AF-A0A7W7GU55-F1
#
_cell.length_a   1.000
_cell.length_b   1.000
_cell.length_c   1.000
_cell.angle_alpha   90.00
_cell.angle_beta   90.00
_cell.angle_gamma   90.00
#
_symmetry.space_group_name_H-M   'P 1'
#
loop_
_entity.id
_entity.type
_entity.pdbx_description
1 polymer ?
#
loop_
_entity_poly.entity_id
_entity_poly.type
_entity_poly.pdbx_seq_one_letter_code
_entity_poly.pdbx_strand_id
1 'polypeptide(L)'
;MTAPDENSLPWRNRRVIAERLGWPHERLADCERLDRDYPGWSVTWWDSRNGKPAVFRAQHRVRWRYFTHAAGATEAELLAAMAEQDRLAAEQLAEWRSLRPAGSAVIGSQ
;
A
#
# COMPACT_ATOMS: atom_id res chain seq x y z
N MET A 1 0.14 -4.12 17.31
CA MET A 1 0.31 -3.26 16.12
C MET A 1 1.67 -2.58 16.28
N THR A 2 2.67 -2.98 15.49
CA THR A 2 4.01 -2.39 15.56
C THR A 2 3.99 -1.13 14.71
N ALA A 3 4.24 0.04 15.32
CA ALA A 3 4.39 1.28 14.58
C ALA A 3 5.45 1.11 13.48
N PRO A 4 5.30 1.77 12.31
CA PRO A 4 6.34 1.76 11.30
C PRO A 4 7.64 2.26 11.94
N ASP A 5 8.70 1.47 11.84
CA ASP A 5 10.03 1.87 12.31
C ASP A 5 10.48 3.09 11.49
N GLU A 6 10.47 4.26 12.13
CA GLU A 6 10.88 5.54 11.54
C GLU A 6 12.35 5.51 11.09
N ASN A 7 13.13 4.53 11.55
CA ASN A 7 14.50 4.27 11.10
C ASN A 7 14.61 3.22 10.01
N SER A 8 13.51 2.64 9.55
CA SER A 8 13.53 1.67 8.46
C SER A 8 14.02 2.32 7.15
N LEU A 9 14.78 1.54 6.37
CA LEU A 9 15.27 1.97 5.05
C LEU A 9 14.15 2.50 4.13
N PRO A 10 12.95 1.88 4.05
CA PRO A 10 11.85 2.42 3.25
C PRO A 10 11.41 3.82 3.70
N TRP A 11 11.37 4.07 5.01
CA TRP A 11 10.96 5.37 5.58
C TRP A 11 11.97 6.47 5.23
N ARG A 12 13.26 6.22 5.47
CA ARG A 12 14.34 7.16 5.12
C ARG A 12 14.42 7.42 3.62
N ASN A 13 14.28 6.37 2.81
CA ASN A 13 14.27 6.49 1.35
C ASN A 13 13.11 7.35 0.86
N ARG A 14 11.93 7.27 1.49
CA ARG A 14 10.79 8.12 1.13
C ARG A 14 11.09 9.60 1.33
N ARG A 15 11.69 9.99 2.46
CA ARG A 15 12.04 11.39 2.72
C ARG A 15 13.04 11.93 1.69
N VAL A 16 14.06 11.14 1.36
CA VAL A 16 15.04 11.48 0.31
C VAL A 16 14.36 11.62 -1.06
N ILE A 17 13.44 10.72 -1.40
CA ILE A 17 12.66 10.81 -2.64
C ILE A 17 11.79 12.07 -2.64
N ALA A 18 11.08 12.35 -1.55
CA ALA A 18 10.22 13.52 -1.42
C ALA A 18 11.01 14.82 -1.59
N GLU A 19 12.18 14.94 -0.96
CA GLU A 19 13.08 16.08 -1.10
C GLU A 19 13.58 16.23 -2.55
N ARG A 20 14.10 15.15 -3.15
CA ARG A 20 14.62 15.17 -4.53
C ARG A 20 13.57 15.48 -5.58
N LEU A 21 12.34 15.06 -5.35
CA LEU A 21 11.22 15.28 -6.26
C LEU A 21 10.45 16.58 -5.92
N GLY A 22 10.86 17.32 -4.89
CA GLY A 22 10.21 18.57 -4.49
C GLY A 22 8.75 18.38 -4.07
N TRP A 23 8.44 17.29 -3.36
CA TRP A 23 7.07 17.04 -2.91
C TRP A 23 6.63 18.12 -1.91
N PRO A 24 5.35 18.51 -1.92
CA PRO A 24 4.80 19.34 -0.87
C PRO A 24 4.96 18.64 0.49
N HIS A 25 5.34 19.40 1.52
CA HIS A 25 5.56 18.87 2.86
C HIS A 25 4.34 18.10 3.39
N GLU A 26 3.14 18.62 3.07
CA GLU A 26 1.84 18.04 3.41
C GLU A 26 1.67 16.62 2.86
N ARG A 27 2.16 16.38 1.62
CA ARG A 27 2.02 15.08 0.95
C ARG A 27 2.96 14.03 1.49
N LEU A 28 4.15 14.43 1.93
CA LEU A 28 5.04 13.54 2.67
C LEU A 28 4.38 13.12 3.99
N ALA A 29 3.83 14.06 4.74
CA ALA A 29 3.12 13.79 5.99
C ALA A 29 1.91 12.87 5.79
N ASP A 30 1.12 13.08 4.72
CA ASP A 30 0.00 12.21 4.36
C ASP A 30 0.46 10.78 4.08
N CYS A 31 1.52 10.59 3.28
CA CYS A 31 2.07 9.26 3.02
C CYS A 31 2.60 8.58 4.29
N GLU A 32 3.26 9.33 5.17
CA GLU A 32 3.77 8.82 6.46
C GLU A 32 2.63 8.38 7.38
N ARG A 33 1.54 9.16 7.45
CA ARG A 33 0.32 8.82 8.20
C ARG A 33 -0.36 7.58 7.62
N LEU A 34 -0.59 7.54 6.31
CA LEU A 34 -1.27 6.41 5.66
C LEU A 34 -0.52 5.10 5.81
N ASP A 35 0.82 5.12 5.73
CA ASP A 35 1.63 3.92 5.98
C ASP A 35 1.53 3.42 7.43
N ARG A 36 1.34 4.33 8.40
CA ARG A 36 1.16 3.99 9.81
C ARG A 36 -0.21 3.39 10.07
N ASP A 37 -1.25 4.00 9.52
CA ASP A 37 -2.64 3.59 9.72
C ASP A 37 -2.98 2.31 8.95
N TYR A 38 -2.31 2.09 7.81
CA TYR A 38 -2.54 0.96 6.91
C TYR A 38 -1.23 0.18 6.65
N PRO A 39 -0.70 -0.59 7.62
CA PRO A 39 0.61 -1.24 7.52
C PRO A 39 0.71 -2.31 6.42
N GLY A 40 -0.42 -2.83 5.93
CA GLY A 40 -0.47 -3.72 4.75
C GLY A 40 -0.17 -3.02 3.43
N TRP A 41 -0.20 -1.69 3.43
CA TRP A 41 -0.07 -0.83 2.26
C TRP A 41 1.21 0.00 2.33
N SER A 42 1.68 0.37 1.15
CA SER A 42 2.75 1.34 0.94
C SER A 42 2.21 2.45 0.06
N VAL A 43 2.11 3.66 0.60
CA VAL A 43 1.58 4.84 -0.11
C VAL A 43 2.72 5.75 -0.56
N THR A 44 2.58 6.31 -1.76
CA THR A 44 3.56 7.17 -2.40
C THR A 44 2.82 8.29 -3.13
N TRP A 45 3.34 9.51 -3.08
CA TRP A 45 2.85 10.64 -3.87
C TRP A 45 3.59 10.70 -5.20
N TRP A 46 2.89 10.88 -6.31
CA TRP A 46 3.50 11.16 -7.60
C TRP A 46 3.19 12.61 -7.97
N ASP A 47 4.24 13.39 -8.19
CA ASP A 47 4.13 14.77 -8.63
C ASP A 47 3.64 14.83 -10.09
N SER A 48 3.10 15.99 -10.48
CA SER A 48 2.62 16.20 -11.84
C SER A 48 3.79 16.30 -12.81
N ARG A 49 4.32 15.15 -13.26
CA ARG A 49 5.35 15.09 -14.31
C ARG A 49 4.71 14.79 -15.65
N ASN A 50 5.21 15.45 -16.70
CA ASN A 50 4.82 15.22 -18.10
C ASN A 50 3.31 15.41 -18.36
N GLY A 51 2.70 16.43 -17.75
CA GLY A 51 1.29 16.78 -17.95
C GLY A 51 0.28 15.83 -17.28
N LYS A 52 0.75 14.89 -16.45
CA LYS A 52 -0.13 14.04 -15.63
C LYS A 52 -0.52 14.78 -14.35
N PRO A 53 -1.74 14.60 -13.83
CA PRO A 53 -2.11 15.14 -12.52
C PRO A 53 -1.22 14.55 -11.43
N ALA A 54 -1.01 15.30 -10.35
CA ALA A 54 -0.33 14.81 -9.17
C ALA A 54 -1.29 13.94 -8.35
N VAL A 55 -0.86 12.77 -7.91
CA VAL A 55 -1.76 11.70 -7.42
C VAL A 55 -1.12 10.88 -6.31
N PHE A 56 -1.94 10.35 -5.40
CA PHE A 56 -1.50 9.28 -4.52
C PHE A 56 -1.49 7.93 -5.26
N ARG A 57 -0.57 7.07 -4.86
CA ARG A 57 -0.48 5.68 -5.29
C ARG A 57 -0.27 4.79 -4.07
N ALA A 58 -1.14 3.80 -3.89
CA ALA A 58 -0.98 2.76 -2.88
C ALA A 58 -0.63 1.41 -3.52
N GLN A 59 0.21 0.62 -2.85
CA GLN A 59 0.54 -0.74 -3.24
C GLN A 59 0.48 -1.66 -2.02
N HIS A 60 -0.13 -2.83 -2.16
CA HIS A 60 -0.19 -3.81 -1.08
C HIS A 60 1.14 -4.56 -0.95
N ARG A 61 1.76 -4.54 0.24
CA ARG A 61 3.14 -5.04 0.47
C ARG A 61 3.32 -6.53 0.19
N VAL A 62 2.29 -7.33 0.45
CA VAL A 62 2.36 -8.80 0.33
C VAL A 62 1.84 -9.30 -1.02
N ARG A 63 1.05 -8.49 -1.73
CA ARG A 63 0.23 -8.98 -2.85
C ARG A 63 0.46 -8.25 -4.16
N TRP A 64 1.64 -7.64 -4.34
CA TRP A 64 2.22 -7.03 -5.55
C TRP A 64 1.71 -7.44 -6.95
N ARG A 65 1.22 -8.67 -7.18
CA ARG A 65 0.72 -9.16 -8.48
C ARG A 65 -0.65 -8.64 -8.93
N TYR A 66 -1.48 -8.09 -8.05
CA TYR A 66 -2.88 -7.74 -8.40
C TYR A 66 -3.27 -6.27 -8.20
N PHE A 67 -2.36 -5.41 -7.71
CA PHE A 67 -2.76 -4.10 -7.20
C PHE A 67 -2.07 -2.99 -7.96
N THR A 68 -2.79 -2.42 -8.92
CA THR A 68 -2.40 -1.17 -9.54
C THR A 68 -3.57 -0.20 -9.48
N HIS A 69 -3.33 0.86 -8.71
CA HIS A 69 -3.90 2.20 -8.84
C HIS A 69 -5.26 2.49 -8.20
N ALA A 70 -5.22 3.44 -7.27
CA ALA A 70 -5.90 4.70 -7.53
C ALA A 70 -4.90 5.62 -8.26
N ALA A 71 -5.28 6.16 -9.41
CA ALA A 71 -4.53 7.19 -10.13
C ALA A 71 -5.52 8.34 -10.35
N GLY A 72 -5.18 9.54 -9.92
CA GLY A 72 -6.09 10.69 -9.93
C GLY A 72 -6.88 10.86 -8.64
N ALA A 73 -6.77 9.91 -7.71
CA ALA A 73 -7.60 9.86 -6.53
C ALA A 73 -7.20 10.89 -5.47
N THR A 74 -8.20 11.61 -4.97
CA THR A 74 -8.19 12.24 -3.65
C THR A 74 -7.85 11.21 -2.57
N GLU A 75 -7.44 11.66 -1.39
CA GLU A 75 -7.17 10.75 -0.27
C GLU A 75 -8.38 9.84 0.03
N ALA A 76 -9.60 10.38 -0.01
CA ALA A 76 -10.81 9.62 0.25
C ALA A 76 -11.02 8.47 -0.75
N GLU A 77 -10.78 8.73 -2.04
CA GLU A 77 -10.87 7.71 -3.08
C GLU A 77 -9.76 6.65 -2.94
N LEU A 78 -8.56 7.06 -2.54
CA LEU A 78 -7.47 6.14 -2.23
C LEU A 78 -7.84 5.22 -1.06
N LEU A 79 -8.40 5.77 0.01
CA LEU A 79 -8.83 5.02 1.19
C LEU A 79 -9.96 4.04 0.86
N ALA A 80 -10.96 4.47 0.10
CA ALA A 80 -12.05 3.62 -0.36
C ALA A 80 -11.52 2.46 -1.22
N ALA A 81 -10.59 2.73 -2.14
CA ALA A 81 -9.96 1.71 -2.96
C ALA A 81 -9.15 0.71 -2.10
N MET A 82 -8.36 1.20 -1.13
CA MET A 82 -7.62 0.33 -0.20
C MET A 82 -8.55 -0.58 0.61
N ALA A 83 -9.62 -0.02 1.17
CA ALA A 83 -10.60 -0.78 1.96
C ALA A 83 -11.32 -1.86 1.13
N GLU A 84 -11.72 -1.52 -0.09
CA GLU A 84 -12.38 -2.47 -1.00
C GLU A 84 -11.44 -3.61 -1.39
N GLN A 85 -10.17 -3.31 -1.63
CA GLN A 85 -9.17 -4.34 -1.92
C GLN A 85 -8.92 -5.25 -0.72
N ASP A 86 -8.88 -4.70 0.50
CA ASP A 86 -8.75 -5.49 1.72
C ASP A 86 -9.98 -6.41 1.93
N ARG A 87 -11.18 -5.94 1.60
CA ARG A 87 -12.42 -6.77 1.61
C ARG A 87 -12.33 -7.92 0.63
N LEU A 88 -12.02 -7.65 -0.65
CA LEU A 88 -11.85 -8.68 -1.69
C LEU A 88 -10.75 -9.68 -1.31
N ALA A 89 -9.67 -9.19 -0.71
CA ALA A 89 -8.56 -10.00 -0.23
C ALA A 89 -8.96 -10.96 0.89
N ALA A 90 -9.85 -10.52 1.79
CA ALA A 90 -10.41 -11.33 2.86
C ALA A 90 -11.40 -12.37 2.32
N GLU A 91 -12.23 -12.01 1.36
CA GLU A 91 -13.19 -12.91 0.71
C GLU A 91 -12.47 -14.04 -0.04
N GLN A 92 -11.47 -13.72 -0.86
CA GLN A 92 -10.66 -14.74 -1.54
C GLN A 92 -9.95 -15.66 -0.55
N LEU A 93 -9.49 -15.14 0.59
CA LEU A 93 -8.86 -15.96 1.62
C LEU A 93 -9.88 -16.86 2.32
N ALA A 94 -11.10 -16.37 2.56
CA ALA A 94 -12.18 -17.15 3.15
C ALA A 94 -12.65 -18.27 2.20
N GLU A 95 -12.79 -17.96 0.92
CA GLU A 95 -13.09 -18.93 -0.14
C GLU A 95 -11.97 -19.98 -0.25
N TRP A 96 -10.71 -19.55 -0.30
CA TRP A 96 -9.59 -20.49 -0.35
C TRP A 96 -9.52 -21.39 0.90
N ARG A 97 -9.87 -20.85 2.07
CA ARG A 97 -9.96 -21.62 3.32
C ARG A 97 -11.14 -22.60 3.32
N SER A 98 -12.28 -22.23 2.75
CA SER A 98 -13.45 -23.12 2.67
C SER A 98 -13.27 -24.24 1.65
N LEU A 99 -12.50 -23.99 0.58
CA LEU A 99 -12.12 -24.97 -0.43
C LEU A 99 -10.99 -25.90 0.01
N ARG A 100 -10.31 -25.62 1.14
CA ARG A 100 -9.28 -26.50 1.69
C ARG A 100 -9.93 -27.63 2.48
N PRO A 101 -9.81 -28.90 2.06
CA PRO A 101 -10.21 -30.02 2.91
C PRO A 101 -9.35 -30.00 4.17
N ALA A 102 -9.97 -30.25 5.33
CA ALA A 102 -9.30 -30.38 6.62
C ALA A 102 -8.28 -31.52 6.56
N GLY A 103 -7.03 -31.22 6.18
CA GLY A 103 -5.98 -32.24 6.07
C GLY A 103 -4.80 -31.95 5.15
N SER A 104 -4.80 -30.92 4.30
CA SER A 104 -3.62 -30.64 3.46
C SER A 104 -2.51 -29.92 4.24
N ALA A 105 -1.68 -30.72 4.92
CA ALA A 105 -0.35 -30.31 5.35
C ALA A 105 0.43 -29.77 4.14
N VAL A 106 0.93 -28.55 4.23
CA VAL A 106 1.91 -28.03 3.27
C VAL A 106 3.19 -28.80 3.53
N ILE A 107 3.50 -29.78 2.66
CA ILE A 107 4.82 -30.38 2.59
C ILE A 107 5.75 -29.28 2.10
N GLY A 108 6.46 -28.63 3.04
CA GLY A 108 7.61 -27.80 2.72
C GLY A 108 8.72 -28.73 2.23
N SER A 109 8.99 -28.71 0.92
CA SER A 109 10.20 -29.32 0.38
C SER A 109 11.41 -28.56 0.94
N GLN A 110 12.32 -29.33 1.55
CA GLN A 110 13.68 -28.92 1.89
C GLN A 110 14.51 -28.66 0.63
#